data_AF-A0A2G8TLP4-F1
#
_entry.id   AF-A0A2G8TLP4-F1
#
_cell.length_a   1.000
_cell.length_b   1.000
_cell.length_c   1.000
_cell.angle_alpha   90.00
_cell.angle_beta   90.00
_cell.angle_gamma   90.00
#
_symmetry.space_group_name_H-M   'P 1'
#
loop_
_entity.id
_entity.type
_entity.pdbx_description
1 polymer ?
#
loop_
_entity_poly.entity_id
_entity_poly.type
_entity_poly.pdbx_seq_one_letter_code
_entity_poly.pdbx_strand_id
1 'polypeptide(L)'
;MYPRRHRAVRTWSTLALLALVAAGAVAAVVVQSAGVAPRALARHIDRHAEGHPALLTNSAGWVARTLTTLDRGDGAPLAIPGIGALPRAMASRQTGREVLLGSATEVRSAIAQALPGDVLTMLPGHYKFSQTLSLAQPGRPDSKITLRARRADTVLIDFATAQGVVVTGPDWRVENLTVRGACTAQPDCQHAFHVVGGAVRFTAVNNTISDFNAHFKINGEQGRFPDDGLIEGNTLTNASVRETAGAVTVIDMVGVNGWTIRRNLISDFVKGGGDRISYGAFAKGGGARNVFEQNVVICESRLRGLAGQRVGLSLGGGGSGKQYCRDSKCITEQDQGVIQSNLVASCSDAGIYLNGAARSQVLHNTLLDTSGIEARFAGSTGDIEGNLVDGQIVQRDGALLRLRENRTTVAAALFVGQHPVRRLFSTDGAAVLAWRGAPPRRTAPTPALPDLCAAARPQLAALGAFEDLARCRHKAAP
;
A
#
# COMPACT_ATOMS: atom_id res chain seq x y z
N MET A 1 69.94 -17.17 13.89
CA MET A 1 68.93 -17.36 14.95
C MET A 1 67.80 -16.33 14.78
N TYR A 2 66.83 -16.51 13.87
CA TYR A 2 65.54 -15.78 13.83
C TYR A 2 64.63 -16.35 12.71
N PRO A 3 63.81 -17.42 12.97
CA PRO A 3 62.60 -17.58 12.15
C PRO A 3 61.33 -17.99 12.93
N ARG A 4 61.38 -18.11 14.27
CA ARG A 4 60.25 -18.64 15.05
C ARG A 4 59.11 -17.63 15.31
N ARG A 5 59.36 -16.32 15.32
CA ARG A 5 58.33 -15.30 15.61
C ARG A 5 57.29 -15.12 14.48
N HIS A 6 57.68 -15.26 13.22
CA HIS A 6 56.76 -15.05 12.09
C HIS A 6 55.72 -16.18 11.92
N ARG A 7 56.04 -17.42 12.31
CA ARG A 7 55.07 -18.53 12.27
C ARG A 7 53.97 -18.39 13.30
N ALA A 8 54.31 -17.97 14.52
CA ALA A 8 53.34 -17.77 15.60
C ALA A 8 52.36 -16.64 15.27
N VAL A 9 52.83 -15.49 14.79
CA VAL A 9 51.93 -14.39 14.40
C VAL A 9 50.98 -14.82 13.28
N ARG A 10 51.47 -15.56 12.27
CA ARG A 10 50.61 -16.12 11.22
C ARG A 10 49.54 -17.08 11.75
N THR A 11 49.88 -18.00 12.66
CA THR A 11 48.89 -18.92 13.24
C THR A 11 47.85 -18.21 14.11
N TRP A 12 48.25 -17.23 14.92
CA TRP A 12 47.31 -16.42 15.71
C TRP A 12 46.40 -15.57 14.82
N SER A 13 46.94 -14.96 13.75
CA SER A 13 46.13 -14.23 12.76
C SER A 13 45.15 -15.14 12.03
N THR A 14 45.55 -16.36 11.65
CA THR A 14 44.63 -17.32 11.01
C THR A 14 43.55 -17.82 11.98
N LEU A 15 43.90 -18.06 13.24
CA LEU A 15 42.91 -18.47 14.26
C LEU A 15 41.93 -17.35 14.59
N ALA A 16 42.40 -16.11 14.69
CA ALA A 16 41.54 -14.94 14.88
C ALA A 16 40.60 -14.74 13.68
N LEU A 17 41.10 -14.91 12.44
CA LEU A 17 40.28 -14.85 11.24
C LEU A 17 39.23 -15.96 11.22
N LEU A 18 39.60 -17.20 11.55
CA LEU A 18 38.67 -18.33 11.63
C LEU A 18 37.60 -18.10 12.72
N ALA A 19 37.98 -17.54 13.88
CA ALA A 19 37.04 -17.19 14.94
C ALA A 19 36.06 -16.09 14.50
N LEU A 20 36.52 -15.06 13.78
CA LEU A 20 35.67 -14.01 13.22
C LEU A 20 34.71 -14.56 12.16
N VAL A 21 35.18 -15.45 11.29
CA VAL A 21 34.34 -16.11 10.28
C VAL A 21 33.28 -16.99 10.95
N ALA A 22 33.67 -17.76 11.98
CA ALA A 22 32.73 -18.59 12.74
C ALA A 22 31.69 -17.74 13.48
N ALA A 23 32.09 -16.64 14.12
CA ALA A 23 31.18 -15.71 14.77
C ALA A 23 30.22 -15.06 13.77
N GLY A 24 30.72 -14.65 12.60
CA GLY A 24 29.90 -14.12 11.51
C GLY A 24 28.88 -15.13 10.97
N ALA A 25 29.29 -16.40 10.84
CA ALA A 25 28.39 -17.48 10.43
C ALA A 25 27.29 -17.75 11.47
N VAL A 26 27.63 -17.77 12.76
CA VAL A 26 26.64 -17.90 13.85
C VAL A 26 25.67 -16.73 13.84
N ALA A 27 26.17 -15.50 13.72
CA ALA A 27 25.31 -14.31 13.64
C ALA A 27 24.37 -14.36 12.43
N ALA A 28 24.84 -14.80 11.27
CA ALA A 28 24.03 -14.97 10.07
C ALA A 28 22.92 -16.01 10.27
N VAL A 29 23.21 -17.15 10.91
CA VAL A 29 22.21 -18.17 11.25
C VAL A 29 21.17 -17.63 12.22
N VAL A 30 21.61 -16.94 13.28
CA VAL A 30 20.70 -16.36 14.28
C VAL A 30 19.75 -15.36 13.62
N VAL A 31 20.29 -14.41 12.86
CA VAL A 31 19.50 -13.40 12.14
C VAL A 31 18.54 -14.04 11.14
N GLN A 32 19.01 -15.03 10.38
CA GLN A 32 18.18 -15.77 9.43
C GLN A 32 17.04 -16.52 10.13
N SER A 33 17.30 -17.12 11.29
CA SER A 33 16.30 -17.86 12.06
C SER A 33 15.28 -16.94 12.74
N ALA A 34 15.70 -15.72 13.14
CA ALA A 34 14.82 -14.74 13.73
C ALA A 34 13.85 -14.10 12.72
N GLY A 35 14.18 -14.13 11.42
CA GLY A 35 13.36 -13.52 10.37
C GLY A 35 13.23 -11.99 10.49
N VAL A 36 14.18 -11.33 11.16
CA VAL A 36 14.13 -9.89 11.41
C VAL A 36 14.92 -9.16 10.33
N ALA A 37 14.23 -8.33 9.55
CA ALA A 37 14.88 -7.46 8.57
C ALA A 37 15.82 -6.43 9.27
N PRO A 38 16.95 -6.04 8.67
CA PRO A 38 17.86 -5.08 9.29
C PRO A 38 17.18 -3.74 9.61
N ARG A 39 16.24 -3.25 8.78
CA ARG A 39 15.43 -2.05 9.11
C ARG A 39 14.56 -2.22 10.35
N ALA A 40 14.07 -3.43 10.65
CA ALA A 40 13.26 -3.69 11.83
C ALA A 40 14.13 -3.76 13.09
N LEU A 41 15.31 -4.37 13.00
CA LEU A 41 16.30 -4.38 14.07
C LEU A 41 16.82 -2.97 14.37
N ALA A 42 17.12 -2.17 13.34
CA ALA A 42 17.51 -0.77 13.48
C ALA A 42 16.52 0.02 14.34
N ARG A 43 15.21 -0.10 14.04
CA ARG A 43 14.14 0.54 14.84
C ARG A 43 14.09 0.04 16.28
N HIS A 44 14.34 -1.25 16.50
CA HIS A 44 14.36 -1.81 17.84
C HIS A 44 15.53 -1.23 18.65
N ILE A 45 16.73 -1.16 18.06
CA ILE A 45 17.93 -0.58 18.67
C ILE A 45 17.71 0.90 19.01
N ASP A 46 17.22 1.71 18.06
CA ASP A 46 16.97 3.13 18.30
C ASP A 46 16.01 3.36 19.47
N ARG A 47 14.88 2.65 19.50
CA ARG A 47 13.88 2.77 20.58
C ARG A 47 14.42 2.36 21.95
N HIS A 48 15.28 1.34 22.02
CA HIS A 48 15.88 0.92 23.29
C HIS A 48 16.99 1.86 23.76
N ALA A 49 17.55 2.68 22.86
CA ALA A 49 18.53 3.69 23.23
C ALA A 49 17.88 4.99 23.73
N GLU A 50 16.61 5.24 23.42
CA GLU A 50 15.87 6.41 23.92
C GLU A 50 15.94 6.50 25.45
N GLY A 51 16.32 7.68 25.98
CA GLY A 51 16.49 7.90 27.42
C GLY A 51 17.86 7.52 28.01
N HIS A 52 18.78 6.95 27.21
CA HIS A 52 20.15 6.65 27.65
C HIS A 52 21.15 7.81 27.39
N PRO A 53 22.35 7.79 28.03
CA PRO A 53 23.40 8.80 27.80
C PRO A 53 23.80 8.98 26.32
N ALA A 54 24.25 10.18 25.98
CA ALA A 54 24.56 10.61 24.61
C ALA A 54 25.49 9.67 23.83
N LEU A 55 26.47 9.04 24.50
CA LEU A 55 27.38 8.10 23.85
C LEU A 55 26.63 6.86 23.32
N LEU A 56 25.70 6.32 24.11
CA LEU A 56 24.91 5.13 23.75
C LEU A 56 23.89 5.46 22.66
N THR A 57 23.20 6.59 22.77
CA THR A 57 22.24 7.04 21.74
C THR A 57 22.92 7.33 20.40
N ASN A 58 24.10 7.96 20.41
CA ASN A 58 24.86 8.22 19.19
C ASN A 58 25.35 6.93 18.52
N SER A 59 25.84 5.98 19.33
CA SER A 59 26.31 4.68 18.84
C SER A 59 25.16 3.85 18.28
N ALA A 60 24.04 3.76 19.01
CA ALA A 60 22.82 3.10 18.57
C ALA A 60 22.30 3.70 17.26
N GLY A 61 22.22 5.04 17.18
CA GLY A 61 21.78 5.74 15.99
C GLY A 61 22.71 5.52 14.79
N TRP A 62 24.02 5.39 14.99
CA TRP A 62 24.94 5.01 13.92
C TRP A 62 24.69 3.59 13.42
N VAL A 63 24.51 2.63 14.33
CA VAL A 63 24.18 1.23 13.97
C VAL A 63 22.85 1.16 13.23
N ALA A 64 21.81 1.81 13.74
CA ALA A 64 20.49 1.80 13.13
C ALA A 64 20.48 2.44 11.73
N ARG A 65 21.18 3.55 11.54
CA ARG A 65 21.36 4.16 10.21
C ARG A 65 22.12 3.23 9.26
N THR A 66 23.15 2.56 9.74
CA THR A 66 23.95 1.63 8.92
C THR A 66 23.11 0.44 8.49
N LEU A 67 22.41 -0.22 9.42
CA LEU A 67 21.50 -1.33 9.12
C LEU A 67 20.39 -0.91 8.15
N THR A 68 19.78 0.25 8.37
CA THR A 68 18.75 0.79 7.47
C THR A 68 19.33 1.07 6.09
N THR A 69 20.53 1.64 5.99
CA THR A 69 21.18 1.92 4.70
C THR A 69 21.48 0.64 3.93
N LEU A 70 22.04 -0.37 4.61
CA LEU A 70 22.32 -1.68 4.02
C LEU A 70 21.05 -2.35 3.53
N ASP A 71 19.99 -2.37 4.34
CA ASP A 71 18.73 -3.01 4.00
C ASP A 71 17.93 -2.29 2.90
N ARG A 72 18.08 -0.98 2.83
CA ARG A 72 17.41 -0.18 1.80
C ARG A 72 18.18 -0.20 0.50
N GLY A 73 19.51 -0.22 0.54
CA GLY A 73 20.40 -0.12 -0.61
C GLY A 73 20.21 1.17 -1.43
N ASP A 74 20.91 1.25 -2.56
CA ASP A 74 20.79 2.35 -3.52
C ASP A 74 19.45 2.25 -4.27
N GLY A 75 18.38 2.76 -3.66
CA GLY A 75 17.08 2.86 -4.32
C GLY A 75 17.00 4.10 -5.21
N ALA A 76 16.60 3.93 -6.47
CA ALA A 76 16.21 5.03 -7.34
C ALA A 76 14.75 5.43 -7.08
N PRO A 77 14.36 6.70 -7.32
CA PRO A 77 12.96 7.09 -7.38
C PRO A 77 12.21 6.21 -8.39
N LEU A 78 11.06 5.67 -7.98
CA LEU A 78 10.22 4.84 -8.84
C LEU A 78 9.11 5.69 -9.46
N ALA A 79 9.02 5.68 -10.79
CA ALA A 79 7.91 6.27 -11.52
C ALA A 79 7.32 5.20 -12.45
N ILE A 80 6.07 4.83 -12.21
CA ILE A 80 5.37 3.78 -12.95
C ILE A 80 4.24 4.40 -13.77
N PRO A 81 4.52 4.87 -15.00
CA PRO A 81 3.51 5.48 -15.85
C PRO A 81 2.41 4.48 -16.22
N GLY A 82 1.17 4.97 -16.34
CA GLY A 82 0.01 4.18 -16.77
C GLY A 82 -0.73 3.44 -15.66
N ILE A 83 -0.36 3.65 -14.39
CA ILE A 83 -1.10 3.22 -13.20
C ILE A 83 -1.47 4.46 -12.38
N GLY A 84 -2.63 4.45 -11.73
CA GLY A 84 -3.23 5.61 -11.09
C GLY A 84 -4.04 6.47 -12.07
N ALA A 85 -4.32 7.71 -11.65
CA ALA A 85 -5.13 8.63 -12.43
C ALA A 85 -4.42 9.02 -13.73
N LEU A 86 -5.09 8.79 -14.85
CA LEU A 86 -4.68 9.16 -16.19
C LEU A 86 -4.98 10.64 -16.41
N PRO A 87 -3.94 11.47 -16.63
CA PRO A 87 -4.13 12.88 -16.91
C PRO A 87 -4.97 13.08 -18.16
N ARG A 88 -5.82 14.11 -18.17
CA ARG A 88 -6.67 14.47 -19.31
C ARG A 88 -7.60 13.35 -19.82
N ALA A 89 -7.79 12.25 -19.09
CA ALA A 89 -8.72 11.20 -19.46
C ALA A 89 -10.13 11.76 -19.65
N MET A 90 -10.84 11.23 -20.64
CA MET A 90 -12.24 11.58 -20.85
C MET A 90 -13.11 10.80 -19.88
N ALA A 91 -14.19 11.43 -19.42
CA ALA A 91 -15.20 10.75 -18.62
C ALA A 91 -15.80 9.58 -19.40
N SER A 92 -16.15 8.52 -18.67
CA SER A 92 -16.86 7.39 -19.25
C SER A 92 -18.18 7.86 -19.86
N ARG A 93 -18.58 7.26 -20.99
CA ARG A 93 -19.89 7.56 -21.58
C ARG A 93 -20.96 7.03 -20.64
N GLN A 94 -21.73 7.94 -20.06
CA GLN A 94 -22.84 7.61 -19.17
C GLN A 94 -24.16 7.91 -19.90
N THR A 95 -25.15 7.06 -19.69
CA THR A 95 -26.52 7.27 -20.16
C THR A 95 -27.31 7.92 -19.04
N GLY A 96 -28.00 9.02 -19.32
CA GLY A 96 -28.83 9.69 -18.32
C GLY A 96 -28.92 11.20 -18.54
N ARG A 97 -29.63 11.86 -17.64
CA ARG A 97 -29.77 13.32 -17.65
C ARG A 97 -28.46 13.96 -17.19
N GLU A 98 -27.79 14.68 -18.09
CA GLU A 98 -26.60 15.44 -17.73
C GLU A 98 -27.00 16.79 -17.10
N VAL A 99 -26.43 17.08 -15.92
CA VAL A 99 -26.60 18.36 -15.23
C VAL A 99 -25.23 19.02 -15.13
N LEU A 100 -25.10 20.22 -15.68
CA LEU A 100 -23.85 20.98 -15.67
C LEU A 100 -23.77 21.86 -14.43
N LEU A 101 -22.62 21.86 -13.75
CA LEU A 101 -22.43 22.50 -12.45
C LEU A 101 -21.24 23.47 -12.51
N GLY A 102 -21.50 24.77 -12.47
CA GLY A 102 -20.48 25.83 -12.54
C GLY A 102 -20.02 26.37 -11.19
N SER A 103 -20.70 26.03 -10.09
CA SER A 103 -20.41 26.54 -8.76
C SER A 103 -20.57 25.49 -7.64
N ALA A 104 -19.95 25.75 -6.48
CA ALA A 104 -20.08 24.89 -5.31
C ALA A 104 -21.54 24.79 -4.79
N THR A 105 -22.32 25.86 -4.94
CA THR A 105 -23.74 25.88 -4.56
C THR A 105 -24.58 24.99 -5.47
N GLU A 106 -24.35 25.06 -6.79
CA GLU A 106 -25.02 24.17 -7.76
C GLU A 106 -24.65 22.71 -7.51
N VAL A 107 -23.38 22.41 -7.19
CA VAL A 107 -22.95 21.05 -6.84
C VAL A 107 -23.73 20.52 -5.64
N ARG A 108 -23.82 21.29 -4.55
CA ARG A 108 -24.59 20.89 -3.36
C ARG A 108 -26.07 20.67 -3.68
N SER A 109 -26.67 21.61 -4.42
CA SER A 109 -28.09 21.54 -4.79
C SER A 109 -28.40 20.34 -5.67
N ALA A 110 -27.57 20.07 -6.68
CA ALA A 110 -27.75 18.95 -7.60
C ALA A 110 -27.55 17.60 -6.92
N ILE A 111 -26.56 17.46 -6.02
CA ILE A 111 -26.38 16.23 -5.23
C ILE A 111 -27.61 15.96 -4.36
N ALA A 112 -28.16 16.97 -3.71
CA ALA A 112 -29.34 16.82 -2.85
C ALA A 112 -30.60 16.40 -3.60
N GLN A 113 -30.69 16.71 -4.89
CA GLN A 113 -31.84 16.45 -5.76
C GLN A 113 -31.59 15.32 -6.79
N ALA A 114 -30.46 14.63 -6.68
CA ALA A 114 -30.05 13.67 -7.68
C ALA A 114 -31.01 12.47 -7.76
N LEU A 115 -31.31 12.04 -8.97
CA LEU A 115 -32.10 10.85 -9.28
C LEU A 115 -31.21 9.74 -9.86
N PRO A 116 -31.60 8.45 -9.75
CA PRO A 116 -30.89 7.36 -10.39
C PRO A 116 -30.59 7.63 -11.87
N GLY A 117 -29.33 7.51 -12.26
CA GLY A 117 -28.86 7.77 -13.62
C GLY A 117 -28.47 9.22 -13.93
N ASP A 118 -28.68 10.17 -13.00
CA ASP A 118 -28.20 11.54 -13.20
C ASP A 118 -26.67 11.58 -13.34
N VAL A 119 -26.22 12.42 -14.27
CA VAL A 119 -24.79 12.64 -14.55
C VAL A 119 -24.46 14.10 -14.20
N LEU A 120 -24.01 14.30 -12.96
CA LEU A 120 -23.64 15.57 -12.37
C LEU A 120 -22.22 15.95 -12.83
N THR A 121 -22.12 16.79 -13.85
CA THR A 121 -20.85 17.17 -14.48
C THR A 121 -20.40 18.54 -14.01
N MET A 122 -19.34 18.57 -13.21
CA MET A 122 -18.66 19.79 -12.80
C MET A 122 -17.90 20.39 -13.99
N LEU A 123 -18.15 21.67 -14.25
CA LEU A 123 -17.44 22.42 -15.27
C LEU A 123 -16.01 22.71 -14.82
N PRO A 124 -15.07 22.96 -15.76
CA PRO A 124 -13.70 23.32 -15.40
C PRO A 124 -13.65 24.48 -14.40
N GLY A 125 -12.94 24.31 -13.29
CA GLY A 125 -12.91 25.32 -12.23
C GLY A 125 -12.35 24.83 -10.90
N HIS A 126 -12.25 25.78 -9.97
CA HIS A 126 -11.83 25.53 -8.60
C HIS A 126 -13.03 25.70 -7.64
N TYR A 127 -13.36 24.62 -6.95
CA TYR A 127 -14.49 24.54 -6.04
C TYR A 127 -13.98 24.40 -4.62
N LYS A 128 -14.44 25.27 -3.72
CA LYS A 128 -14.06 25.24 -2.31
C LYS A 128 -15.26 24.89 -1.45
N PHE A 129 -15.06 23.94 -0.55
CA PHE A 129 -16.08 23.48 0.40
C PHE A 129 -15.54 23.54 1.82
N SER A 130 -16.21 24.32 2.67
CA SER A 130 -16.05 24.32 4.13
C SER A 130 -17.07 23.42 4.83
N GLN A 131 -17.94 22.77 4.06
CA GLN A 131 -18.98 21.87 4.53
C GLN A 131 -18.90 20.55 3.77
N THR A 132 -19.25 19.46 4.44
CA THR A 132 -19.31 18.12 3.87
C THR A 132 -20.35 18.03 2.76
N LEU A 133 -20.00 17.36 1.66
CA LEU A 133 -20.95 16.93 0.63
C LEU A 133 -21.58 15.60 1.03
N SER A 134 -22.90 15.49 1.02
CA SER A 134 -23.62 14.27 1.40
C SER A 134 -24.23 13.59 0.18
N LEU A 135 -23.67 12.46 -0.22
CA LEU A 135 -24.14 11.60 -1.31
C LEU A 135 -25.12 10.59 -0.72
N ALA A 136 -26.32 11.08 -0.38
CA ALA A 136 -27.34 10.30 0.31
C ALA A 136 -28.40 9.71 -0.64
N GLN A 137 -28.60 10.32 -1.82
CA GLN A 137 -29.62 9.85 -2.76
C GLN A 137 -29.26 8.45 -3.27
N PRO A 138 -30.20 7.50 -3.33
CA PRO A 138 -29.91 6.15 -3.79
C PRO A 138 -29.84 6.10 -5.33
N GLY A 139 -28.72 5.65 -5.87
CA GLY A 139 -28.65 5.18 -7.26
C GLY A 139 -29.26 3.79 -7.42
N ARG A 140 -29.04 3.19 -8.60
CA ARG A 140 -29.36 1.78 -8.88
C ARG A 140 -28.16 1.06 -9.51
N PRO A 141 -28.06 -0.27 -9.39
CA PRO A 141 -26.95 -1.03 -9.98
C PRO A 141 -26.75 -0.79 -11.48
N ASP A 142 -27.85 -0.62 -12.21
CA ASP A 142 -27.95 -0.36 -13.65
C ASP A 142 -28.06 1.13 -14.01
N SER A 143 -28.20 2.01 -13.01
CA SER A 143 -28.42 3.44 -13.18
C SER A 143 -27.81 4.22 -12.00
N LYS A 144 -26.47 4.20 -11.94
CA LYS A 144 -25.70 4.88 -10.90
C LYS A 144 -25.84 6.40 -11.01
N ILE A 145 -25.80 7.09 -9.87
CA ILE A 145 -25.66 8.55 -9.87
C ILE A 145 -24.18 8.88 -10.01
N THR A 146 -23.82 9.70 -11.00
CA THR A 146 -22.41 10.00 -11.30
C THR A 146 -22.08 11.44 -10.99
N LEU A 147 -21.08 11.70 -10.14
CA LEU A 147 -20.43 13.00 -9.96
C LEU A 147 -19.08 12.99 -10.67
N ARG A 148 -18.85 13.92 -11.59
CA ARG A 148 -17.64 13.86 -12.43
C ARG A 148 -17.11 15.20 -12.91
N ALA A 149 -15.86 15.19 -13.36
CA ALA A 149 -15.38 16.11 -14.39
C ALA A 149 -15.44 15.43 -15.76
N ARG A 150 -15.82 16.17 -16.82
CA ARG A 150 -15.81 15.62 -18.18
C ARG A 150 -14.41 15.21 -18.65
N ARG A 151 -13.40 15.93 -18.19
CA ARG A 151 -11.98 15.68 -18.49
C ARG A 151 -11.19 15.75 -17.19
N ALA A 152 -10.32 14.77 -16.96
CA ALA A 152 -9.44 14.80 -15.79
C ALA A 152 -8.57 16.06 -15.76
N ASP A 153 -8.19 16.48 -14.56
CA ASP A 153 -7.37 17.68 -14.25
C ASP A 153 -8.04 19.04 -14.56
N THR A 154 -9.32 19.09 -14.95
CA THR A 154 -10.02 20.36 -15.17
C THR A 154 -10.79 20.87 -13.96
N VAL A 155 -11.05 20.00 -12.98
CA VAL A 155 -11.81 20.33 -11.76
C VAL A 155 -10.94 20.07 -10.55
N LEU A 156 -10.67 21.13 -9.79
CA LEU A 156 -10.04 21.08 -8.48
C LEU A 156 -11.08 21.33 -7.39
N ILE A 157 -11.14 20.42 -6.41
CA ILE A 157 -11.99 20.53 -5.23
C ILE A 157 -11.10 20.64 -4.00
N ASP A 158 -11.22 21.74 -3.25
CA ASP A 158 -10.61 21.89 -1.93
C ASP A 158 -11.65 21.66 -0.84
N PHE A 159 -11.36 20.73 0.07
CA PHE A 159 -12.14 20.52 1.29
C PHE A 159 -11.38 21.05 2.51
N ALA A 160 -11.97 22.03 3.18
CA ALA A 160 -11.52 22.54 4.47
C ALA A 160 -12.48 22.07 5.58
N THR A 161 -12.65 20.75 5.70
CA THR A 161 -13.53 20.08 6.66
C THR A 161 -12.97 18.70 7.00
N ALA A 162 -13.35 18.17 8.18
CA ALA A 162 -13.01 16.82 8.63
C ALA A 162 -13.29 15.76 7.58
N GLN A 163 -14.47 15.81 6.96
CA GLN A 163 -14.91 14.83 5.98
C GLN A 163 -15.38 15.57 4.73
N GLY A 164 -14.69 15.39 3.61
CA GLY A 164 -15.02 16.07 2.37
C GLY A 164 -16.35 15.61 1.81
N VAL A 165 -16.44 14.32 1.51
CA VAL A 165 -17.62 13.67 0.94
C VAL A 165 -18.04 12.51 1.84
N VAL A 166 -19.27 12.54 2.35
CA VAL A 166 -19.88 11.41 3.05
C VAL A 166 -20.85 10.71 2.11
N VAL A 167 -20.68 9.42 1.92
CA VAL A 167 -21.50 8.58 1.04
C VAL A 167 -22.29 7.61 1.90
N THR A 168 -23.62 7.77 1.88
CA THR A 168 -24.57 6.90 2.60
C THR A 168 -25.56 6.22 1.65
N GLY A 169 -25.77 6.82 0.46
CA GLY A 169 -26.60 6.26 -0.60
C GLY A 169 -25.86 5.18 -1.42
N PRO A 170 -26.54 4.10 -1.84
CA PRO A 170 -25.95 3.09 -2.71
C PRO A 170 -25.70 3.62 -4.13
N ASP A 171 -24.84 2.92 -4.87
CA ASP A 171 -24.70 3.06 -6.32
C ASP A 171 -24.30 4.46 -6.81
N TRP A 172 -23.43 5.14 -6.05
CA TRP A 172 -22.74 6.34 -6.52
C TRP A 172 -21.47 6.02 -7.29
N ARG A 173 -21.18 6.84 -8.31
CA ARG A 173 -19.92 6.86 -9.04
C ARG A 173 -19.28 8.24 -8.95
N VAL A 174 -17.98 8.30 -8.67
CA VAL A 174 -17.18 9.52 -8.69
C VAL A 174 -16.01 9.35 -9.64
N GLU A 175 -15.87 10.23 -10.64
CA GLU A 175 -14.79 10.10 -11.64
C GLU A 175 -14.12 11.41 -12.07
N ASN A 176 -12.83 11.31 -12.41
CA ASN A 176 -12.01 12.38 -13.00
C ASN A 176 -11.85 13.66 -12.16
N LEU A 177 -12.07 13.61 -10.85
CA LEU A 177 -11.93 14.77 -9.98
C LEU A 177 -10.51 14.87 -9.39
N THR A 178 -10.01 16.11 -9.26
CA THR A 178 -8.86 16.40 -8.38
C THR A 178 -9.40 16.91 -7.05
N VAL A 179 -9.11 16.20 -5.96
CA VAL A 179 -9.62 16.48 -4.61
C VAL A 179 -8.46 16.69 -3.65
N ARG A 180 -8.45 17.79 -2.91
CA ARG A 180 -7.38 18.13 -1.97
C ARG A 180 -7.92 18.50 -0.60
N GLY A 181 -7.24 17.99 0.44
CA GLY A 181 -7.42 18.44 1.80
C GLY A 181 -6.77 19.81 1.99
N ALA A 182 -7.57 20.82 2.28
CA ALA A 182 -7.16 22.22 2.41
C ALA A 182 -7.38 22.77 3.84
N CYS A 183 -7.35 21.89 4.84
CA CYS A 183 -7.52 22.27 6.24
C CYS A 183 -6.27 22.98 6.76
N THR A 184 -6.47 23.99 7.60
CA THR A 184 -5.37 24.71 8.28
C THR A 184 -4.54 23.77 9.16
N ALA A 185 -5.20 22.83 9.85
CA ALA A 185 -4.55 21.80 10.64
C ALA A 185 -4.81 20.42 10.02
N GLN A 186 -3.75 19.64 9.84
CA GLN A 186 -3.84 18.29 9.26
C GLN A 186 -4.69 17.30 10.06
N PRO A 187 -4.80 17.38 11.42
CA PRO A 187 -5.79 16.64 12.17
C PRO A 187 -7.24 16.93 11.78
N ASP A 188 -7.53 18.06 11.14
CA ASP A 188 -8.89 18.39 10.67
C ASP A 188 -9.14 17.91 9.24
N CYS A 189 -8.15 17.33 8.55
CA CYS A 189 -8.31 16.77 7.20
C CYS A 189 -8.34 15.24 7.28
N GLN A 190 -9.44 14.70 7.82
CA GLN A 190 -9.56 13.29 8.13
C GLN A 190 -9.86 12.45 6.89
N HIS A 191 -11.00 12.64 6.23
CA HIS A 191 -11.50 11.73 5.19
C HIS A 191 -11.84 12.50 3.90
N ALA A 192 -11.25 12.14 2.76
CA ALA A 192 -11.70 12.70 1.48
C ALA A 192 -13.09 12.14 1.14
N PHE A 193 -13.21 10.81 1.15
CA PHE A 193 -14.46 10.08 1.04
C PHE A 193 -14.66 9.20 2.28
N HIS A 194 -15.78 9.37 2.96
CA HIS A 194 -16.23 8.51 4.04
C HIS A 194 -17.46 7.73 3.56
N VAL A 195 -17.26 6.47 3.17
CA VAL A 195 -18.29 5.59 2.62
C VAL A 195 -18.80 4.71 3.75
N VAL A 196 -20.08 4.86 4.10
CA VAL A 196 -20.62 4.26 5.33
C VAL A 196 -21.99 3.62 5.11
N GLY A 197 -22.34 2.72 6.04
CA GLY A 197 -23.70 2.22 6.19
C GLY A 197 -24.27 1.60 4.92
N GLY A 198 -25.26 2.27 4.31
CA GLY A 198 -26.00 1.78 3.15
C GLY A 198 -25.33 1.96 1.78
N ALA A 199 -24.13 2.54 1.71
CA ALA A 199 -23.45 2.92 0.47
C ALA A 199 -22.80 1.75 -0.31
N VAL A 200 -23.57 0.69 -0.56
CA VAL A 200 -23.12 -0.46 -1.35
C VAL A 200 -22.80 -0.07 -2.80
N ARG A 201 -21.82 -0.75 -3.41
CA ARG A 201 -21.41 -0.56 -4.81
C ARG A 201 -21.00 0.87 -5.16
N PHE A 202 -20.46 1.61 -4.20
CA PHE A 202 -19.77 2.87 -4.45
C PHE A 202 -18.59 2.64 -5.40
N THR A 203 -18.36 3.57 -6.33
CA THR A 203 -17.29 3.46 -7.32
C THR A 203 -16.51 4.77 -7.42
N ALA A 204 -15.19 4.74 -7.22
CA ALA A 204 -14.30 5.87 -7.42
C ALA A 204 -13.27 5.55 -8.51
N VAL A 205 -13.30 6.29 -9.62
CA VAL A 205 -12.48 5.99 -10.81
C VAL A 205 -11.69 7.19 -11.29
N ASN A 206 -10.40 7.01 -11.51
CA ASN A 206 -9.57 8.01 -12.17
C ASN A 206 -9.54 9.38 -11.46
N ASN A 207 -9.59 9.39 -10.12
CA ASN A 207 -9.48 10.61 -9.33
C ASN A 207 -8.04 10.82 -8.84
N THR A 208 -7.64 12.07 -8.70
CA THR A 208 -6.40 12.46 -8.01
C THR A 208 -6.78 13.03 -6.65
N ILE A 209 -6.37 12.37 -5.56
CA ILE A 209 -6.74 12.75 -4.20
C ILE A 209 -5.48 13.02 -3.38
N SER A 210 -5.42 14.16 -2.69
CA SER A 210 -4.28 14.50 -1.84
C SER A 210 -4.61 15.10 -0.49
N ASP A 211 -3.68 14.91 0.45
CA ASP A 211 -3.57 15.65 1.71
C ASP A 211 -4.70 15.40 2.73
N PHE A 212 -5.19 14.16 2.76
CA PHE A 212 -6.07 13.62 3.81
C PHE A 212 -5.34 12.57 4.66
N ASN A 213 -5.79 12.39 5.91
CA ASN A 213 -5.28 11.31 6.77
C ASN A 213 -5.76 9.94 6.27
N ALA A 214 -6.98 9.88 5.72
CA ALA A 214 -7.49 8.79 4.91
C ALA A 214 -8.17 9.35 3.65
N HIS A 215 -7.77 8.88 2.48
CA HIS A 215 -8.39 9.32 1.22
C HIS A 215 -9.74 8.61 1.05
N PHE A 216 -9.79 7.34 1.44
CA PHE A 216 -11.02 6.58 1.58
C PHE A 216 -11.10 5.99 2.98
N LYS A 217 -12.13 6.37 3.74
CA LYS A 217 -12.55 5.70 4.95
C LYS A 217 -13.84 4.94 4.64
N ILE A 218 -13.84 3.63 4.88
CA ILE A 218 -14.94 2.74 4.52
C ILE A 218 -15.26 1.88 5.74
N ASN A 219 -16.46 2.00 6.30
CA ASN A 219 -16.86 1.18 7.43
C ASN A 219 -18.36 0.98 7.56
N GLY A 220 -18.72 -0.04 8.35
CA GLY A 220 -20.10 -0.20 8.78
C GLY A 220 -20.58 0.95 9.67
N GLU A 221 -21.87 1.22 9.59
CA GLU A 221 -22.58 2.19 10.45
C GLU A 221 -23.97 1.64 10.74
N GLN A 222 -24.39 1.67 12.01
CA GLN A 222 -25.71 1.19 12.45
C GLN A 222 -26.05 -0.23 11.96
N GLY A 223 -25.06 -1.14 11.98
CA GLY A 223 -25.22 -2.53 11.55
C GLY A 223 -25.34 -2.74 10.03
N ARG A 224 -25.21 -1.67 9.22
CA ARG A 224 -25.15 -1.75 7.75
C ARG A 224 -23.72 -1.56 7.27
N PHE A 225 -23.38 -2.19 6.15
CA PHE A 225 -22.02 -2.17 5.61
C PHE A 225 -22.04 -1.81 4.12
N PRO A 226 -21.18 -0.89 3.69
CA PRO A 226 -21.07 -0.50 2.28
C PRO A 226 -20.23 -1.54 1.55
N ASP A 227 -20.80 -2.69 1.24
CA ASP A 227 -20.13 -3.80 0.54
C ASP A 227 -20.02 -3.56 -0.98
N ASP A 228 -19.17 -4.37 -1.63
CA ASP A 228 -19.06 -4.50 -3.10
C ASP A 228 -18.62 -3.22 -3.84
N GLY A 229 -17.81 -2.38 -3.18
CA GLY A 229 -17.28 -1.15 -3.78
C GLY A 229 -16.07 -1.35 -4.70
N LEU A 230 -15.78 -0.33 -5.52
CA LEU A 230 -14.65 -0.30 -6.45
C LEU A 230 -13.85 1.01 -6.30
N ILE A 231 -12.54 0.90 -6.06
CA ILE A 231 -11.60 2.01 -6.15
C ILE A 231 -10.61 1.67 -7.25
N GLU A 232 -10.74 2.32 -8.41
CA GLU A 232 -9.97 1.99 -9.60
C GLU A 232 -9.21 3.16 -10.20
N GLY A 233 -7.93 2.96 -10.50
CA GLY A 233 -7.17 3.91 -11.31
C GLY A 233 -7.03 5.28 -10.66
N ASN A 234 -7.06 5.39 -9.34
CA ASN A 234 -6.90 6.66 -8.64
C ASN A 234 -5.43 6.91 -8.29
N THR A 235 -5.03 8.18 -8.22
CA THR A 235 -3.75 8.60 -7.64
C THR A 235 -3.99 9.18 -6.26
N LEU A 236 -3.44 8.55 -5.22
CA LEU A 236 -3.66 8.87 -3.82
C LEU A 236 -2.31 9.18 -3.15
N THR A 237 -2.08 10.45 -2.80
CA THR A 237 -0.77 10.90 -2.30
C THR A 237 -0.89 11.93 -1.19
N ASN A 238 0.13 12.12 -0.35
CA ASN A 238 0.28 13.37 0.41
C ASN A 238 1.50 14.14 -0.06
N ALA A 239 1.45 15.47 0.06
CA ALA A 239 2.56 16.36 -0.25
C ALA A 239 3.56 16.46 0.91
N SER A 240 3.12 16.19 2.13
CA SER A 240 3.93 16.29 3.36
C SER A 240 3.62 15.14 4.32
N VAL A 241 4.45 15.02 5.37
CA VAL A 241 4.11 14.21 6.55
C VAL A 241 2.74 14.68 7.10
N ARG A 242 1.95 13.71 7.56
CA ARG A 242 0.70 13.93 8.28
C ARG A 242 0.99 14.05 9.78
N GLU A 243 1.12 15.28 10.24
CA GLU A 243 1.30 15.70 11.63
C GLU A 243 -0.01 15.53 12.41
N THR A 244 -0.31 14.28 12.73
CA THR A 244 -1.50 13.89 13.49
C THR A 244 -1.21 12.67 14.37
N ALA A 245 -1.84 12.63 15.55
CA ALA A 245 -1.88 11.42 16.37
C ALA A 245 -2.89 10.39 15.86
N GLY A 246 -3.87 10.84 15.07
CA GLY A 246 -4.92 10.00 14.46
C GLY A 246 -4.37 9.02 13.42
N ALA A 247 -5.22 8.11 12.95
CA ALA A 247 -4.83 7.13 11.94
C ALA A 247 -4.42 7.80 10.63
N VAL A 248 -3.36 7.28 9.99
CA VAL A 248 -2.96 7.65 8.64
C VAL A 248 -2.97 6.38 7.81
N THR A 249 -4.06 6.20 7.06
CA THR A 249 -4.31 5.02 6.25
C THR A 249 -5.00 5.49 4.98
N VAL A 250 -4.33 5.41 3.83
CA VAL A 250 -4.85 6.04 2.60
C VAL A 250 -6.17 5.40 2.16
N ILE A 251 -6.28 4.08 2.22
CA ILE A 251 -7.54 3.33 2.07
C ILE A 251 -7.79 2.49 3.33
N ASP A 252 -8.71 2.95 4.17
CA ASP A 252 -9.06 2.36 5.47
C ASP A 252 -10.40 1.65 5.36
N MET A 253 -10.40 0.31 5.31
CA MET A 253 -11.60 -0.51 5.20
C MET A 253 -11.84 -1.35 6.47
N VAL A 254 -13.01 -1.20 7.08
CA VAL A 254 -13.40 -1.88 8.34
C VAL A 254 -14.76 -2.56 8.22
N GLY A 255 -14.78 -3.89 8.30
CA GLY A 255 -16.00 -4.71 8.34
C GLY A 255 -16.72 -4.90 7.00
N VAL A 256 -16.11 -4.47 5.91
CA VAL A 256 -16.70 -4.54 4.56
C VAL A 256 -16.29 -5.77 3.79
N ASN A 257 -17.13 -6.17 2.86
CA ASN A 257 -16.93 -7.33 2.00
C ASN A 257 -16.87 -6.95 0.52
N GLY A 258 -16.19 -7.78 -0.27
CA GLY A 258 -16.30 -7.77 -1.73
C GLY A 258 -15.72 -6.53 -2.43
N TRP A 259 -14.94 -5.70 -1.73
CA TRP A 259 -14.33 -4.54 -2.36
C TRP A 259 -13.20 -4.93 -3.29
N THR A 260 -13.11 -4.22 -4.42
CA THR A 260 -11.99 -4.31 -5.35
C THR A 260 -11.22 -3.00 -5.36
N ILE A 261 -9.94 -3.08 -5.00
CA ILE A 261 -9.00 -1.96 -5.01
C ILE A 261 -7.99 -2.25 -6.11
N ARG A 262 -8.16 -1.58 -7.26
CA ARG A 262 -7.48 -1.95 -8.50
C ARG A 262 -6.72 -0.80 -9.15
N ARG A 263 -5.49 -1.05 -9.62
CA ARG A 263 -4.75 -0.12 -10.50
C ARG A 263 -4.56 1.29 -9.93
N ASN A 264 -4.57 1.43 -8.60
CA ASN A 264 -4.33 2.71 -7.95
C ASN A 264 -2.82 2.94 -7.79
N LEU A 265 -2.42 4.21 -7.84
CA LEU A 265 -1.13 4.67 -7.37
C LEU A 265 -1.31 5.23 -5.96
N ILE A 266 -0.66 4.63 -4.96
CA ILE A 266 -0.71 5.05 -3.56
C ILE A 266 0.69 5.45 -3.12
N SER A 267 0.87 6.68 -2.64
CA SER A 267 2.21 7.17 -2.27
C SER A 267 2.23 8.12 -1.07
N ASP A 268 3.41 8.24 -0.47
CA ASP A 268 3.75 9.31 0.48
C ASP A 268 2.76 9.44 1.67
N PHE A 269 2.62 8.38 2.47
CA PHE A 269 1.69 8.34 3.60
C PHE A 269 2.39 8.28 4.95
N VAL A 270 3.33 9.19 5.20
CA VAL A 270 4.09 9.23 6.47
C VAL A 270 3.25 9.86 7.59
N LYS A 271 3.18 9.20 8.75
CA LYS A 271 2.57 9.73 9.98
C LYS A 271 3.62 10.32 10.93
N GLY A 272 3.44 11.57 11.31
CA GLY A 272 4.36 12.33 12.17
C GLY A 272 4.13 12.15 13.67
N GLY A 273 2.85 12.04 14.10
CA GLY A 273 2.46 11.94 15.51
C GLY A 273 2.06 10.53 15.98
N GLY A 274 1.65 10.43 17.25
CA GLY A 274 1.13 9.19 17.85
C GLY A 274 2.14 8.02 17.80
N ASP A 275 1.65 6.84 17.39
CA ASP A 275 2.48 5.64 17.16
C ASP A 275 3.36 5.72 15.91
N ARG A 276 3.15 6.74 15.06
CA ARG A 276 3.84 6.95 13.78
C ARG A 276 3.72 5.78 12.81
N ILE A 277 2.70 4.94 12.96
CA ILE A 277 2.40 3.83 12.06
C ILE A 277 1.35 4.29 11.04
N SER A 278 1.55 3.90 9.79
CA SER A 278 0.68 4.26 8.68
C SER A 278 0.61 3.14 7.65
N TYR A 279 -0.47 3.15 6.87
CA TYR A 279 -0.78 2.10 5.90
C TYR A 279 -1.13 2.71 4.54
N GLY A 280 -0.69 2.06 3.46
CA GLY A 280 -1.14 2.40 2.12
C GLY A 280 -2.59 1.98 1.94
N ALA A 281 -2.90 0.73 2.24
CA ALA A 281 -4.27 0.27 2.33
C ALA A 281 -4.39 -0.91 3.29
N PHE A 282 -5.55 -1.03 3.95
CA PHE A 282 -5.90 -2.27 4.63
C PHE A 282 -7.38 -2.61 4.52
N ALA A 283 -7.69 -3.90 4.71
CA ALA A 283 -9.04 -4.38 5.00
C ALA A 283 -9.04 -5.18 6.30
N LYS A 284 -9.85 -4.77 7.29
CA LYS A 284 -9.89 -5.37 8.63
C LYS A 284 -11.31 -5.42 9.21
N GLY A 285 -11.46 -5.82 10.48
CA GLY A 285 -12.74 -5.72 11.19
C GLY A 285 -13.77 -6.82 10.85
N GLY A 286 -13.32 -8.04 10.54
CA GLY A 286 -14.19 -9.17 10.24
C GLY A 286 -14.83 -9.11 8.85
N GLY A 287 -14.20 -8.38 7.92
CA GLY A 287 -14.58 -8.35 6.52
C GLY A 287 -14.13 -9.60 5.75
N ALA A 288 -14.62 -9.78 4.53
CA ALA A 288 -14.33 -10.94 3.70
C ALA A 288 -14.23 -10.64 2.21
N ARG A 289 -13.39 -11.40 1.49
CA ARG A 289 -13.30 -11.38 0.01
C ARG A 289 -12.97 -10.01 -0.58
N ASN A 290 -12.18 -9.21 0.14
CA ASN A 290 -11.64 -7.96 -0.38
C ASN A 290 -10.39 -8.25 -1.22
N VAL A 291 -10.23 -7.54 -2.35
CA VAL A 291 -9.17 -7.76 -3.34
C VAL A 291 -8.36 -6.49 -3.53
N PHE A 292 -7.04 -6.59 -3.32
CA PHE A 292 -6.06 -5.60 -3.74
C PHE A 292 -5.34 -6.13 -4.97
N GLU A 293 -5.59 -5.55 -6.15
CA GLU A 293 -4.98 -6.02 -7.38
C GLU A 293 -4.35 -4.94 -8.25
N GLN A 294 -3.20 -5.24 -8.84
CA GLN A 294 -2.57 -4.38 -9.85
C GLN A 294 -2.26 -2.95 -9.36
N ASN A 295 -2.15 -2.72 -8.06
CA ASN A 295 -1.82 -1.42 -7.49
C ASN A 295 -0.31 -1.20 -7.50
N VAL A 296 0.09 0.06 -7.58
CA VAL A 296 1.45 0.52 -7.28
C VAL A 296 1.42 1.26 -5.96
N VAL A 297 2.12 0.73 -4.95
CA VAL A 297 2.22 1.34 -3.62
C VAL A 297 3.67 1.75 -3.39
N ILE A 298 3.94 3.06 -3.33
CA ILE A 298 5.27 3.62 -3.06
C ILE A 298 5.19 4.34 -1.72
N CYS A 299 5.47 3.60 -0.64
CA CYS A 299 5.29 4.05 0.74
C CYS A 299 6.01 5.39 1.04
N GLU A 300 7.17 5.61 0.42
CA GLU A 300 7.83 6.92 0.38
C GLU A 300 8.44 7.16 -1.00
N SER A 301 7.97 8.20 -1.68
CA SER A 301 8.51 8.68 -2.94
C SER A 301 9.17 10.04 -2.71
N ARG A 302 8.36 11.06 -2.45
CA ARG A 302 8.84 12.41 -2.10
C ARG A 302 9.27 12.49 -0.64
N LEU A 303 8.65 11.71 0.23
CA LEU A 303 8.87 11.73 1.69
C LEU A 303 9.95 10.75 2.15
N ARG A 304 10.90 10.42 1.27
CA ARG A 304 11.89 9.37 1.53
C ARG A 304 12.84 9.72 2.66
N GLY A 305 13.05 8.76 3.55
CA GLY A 305 13.96 8.90 4.70
C GLY A 305 13.34 9.59 5.90
N LEU A 306 12.08 10.06 5.80
CA LEU A 306 11.38 10.61 6.96
C LEU A 306 10.95 9.49 7.91
N ALA A 307 11.06 9.78 9.21
CA ALA A 307 10.82 8.81 10.27
C ALA A 307 9.33 8.47 10.40
N GLY A 308 9.06 7.20 10.70
CA GLY A 308 7.73 6.61 10.77
C GLY A 308 7.72 5.20 10.18
N GLN A 309 6.75 4.39 10.59
CA GLN A 309 6.54 3.03 10.09
C GLN A 309 5.44 3.06 9.03
N ARG A 310 5.76 2.57 7.84
CA ARG A 310 4.82 2.52 6.71
C ARG A 310 4.71 1.08 6.23
N VAL A 311 3.51 0.54 6.37
CA VAL A 311 3.12 -0.76 5.82
C VAL A 311 2.46 -0.52 4.48
N GLY A 312 2.79 -1.31 3.46
CA GLY A 312 2.23 -1.15 2.11
C GLY A 312 0.75 -1.53 2.06
N LEU A 313 0.47 -2.84 1.97
CA LEU A 313 -0.86 -3.42 1.92
C LEU A 313 -1.07 -4.36 3.11
N SER A 314 -2.26 -4.37 3.69
CA SER A 314 -2.57 -5.25 4.81
C SER A 314 -3.92 -5.93 4.68
N LEU A 315 -3.95 -7.24 4.96
CA LEU A 315 -5.17 -7.94 5.34
C LEU A 315 -5.17 -8.07 6.86
N GLY A 316 -6.17 -7.48 7.47
CA GLY A 316 -6.31 -7.28 8.90
C GLY A 316 -5.47 -6.14 9.47
N GLY A 317 -5.51 -5.99 10.80
CA GLY A 317 -4.75 -4.94 11.49
C GLY A 317 -5.18 -4.63 12.92
N GLY A 318 -4.21 -4.68 13.85
CA GLY A 318 -4.20 -3.89 15.09
C GLY A 318 -5.23 -4.22 16.17
N GLY A 319 -6.00 -5.31 16.06
CA GLY A 319 -6.99 -5.68 17.06
C GLY A 319 -8.19 -4.74 17.05
N SER A 320 -8.97 -4.79 15.97
CA SER A 320 -10.25 -4.11 15.86
C SER A 320 -11.09 -4.36 17.11
N GLY A 321 -11.58 -3.30 17.73
CA GLY A 321 -12.52 -3.42 18.84
C GLY A 321 -13.74 -4.22 18.38
N LYS A 322 -14.21 -5.15 19.21
CA LYS A 322 -15.34 -6.06 18.88
C LYS A 322 -16.55 -5.30 18.34
N GLN A 323 -16.86 -4.14 18.90
CA GLN A 323 -17.96 -3.27 18.48
C GLN A 323 -17.84 -2.72 17.05
N TYR A 324 -16.64 -2.70 16.48
CA TYR A 324 -16.39 -2.24 15.11
C TYR A 324 -16.33 -3.39 14.10
N CYS A 325 -16.24 -4.64 14.58
CA CYS A 325 -16.23 -5.78 13.69
C CYS A 325 -17.61 -6.09 13.15
N ARG A 326 -17.66 -6.52 11.90
CA ARG A 326 -18.89 -6.89 11.21
C ARG A 326 -19.73 -7.91 11.98
N ASP A 327 -19.07 -8.88 12.58
CA ASP A 327 -19.66 -9.99 13.32
C ASP A 327 -19.78 -9.72 14.84
N SER A 328 -19.38 -8.53 15.29
CA SER A 328 -19.23 -8.15 16.70
C SER A 328 -18.30 -9.07 17.53
N LYS A 329 -17.48 -9.90 16.87
CA LYS A 329 -16.63 -10.92 17.52
C LYS A 329 -15.15 -10.76 17.16
N CYS A 330 -14.85 -10.34 15.92
CA CYS A 330 -13.50 -10.27 15.36
C CYS A 330 -12.74 -11.61 15.45
N ILE A 331 -13.38 -12.73 15.12
CA ILE A 331 -12.68 -14.04 15.13
C ILE A 331 -11.46 -13.98 14.19
N THR A 332 -11.66 -13.36 13.03
CA THR A 332 -10.60 -12.95 12.13
C THR A 332 -10.78 -11.47 11.83
N GLU A 333 -9.69 -10.79 11.51
CA GLU A 333 -9.73 -9.42 11.04
C GLU A 333 -10.18 -9.35 9.57
N GLN A 334 -9.82 -10.37 8.79
CA GLN A 334 -10.16 -10.47 7.37
C GLN A 334 -10.18 -11.94 6.95
N ASP A 335 -11.15 -12.33 6.12
CA ASP A 335 -11.27 -13.69 5.61
C ASP A 335 -11.28 -13.73 4.08
N GLN A 336 -10.61 -14.72 3.50
CA GLN A 336 -10.56 -14.93 2.04
C GLN A 336 -10.11 -13.68 1.24
N GLY A 337 -9.24 -12.85 1.84
CA GLY A 337 -8.70 -11.67 1.17
C GLY A 337 -7.65 -12.04 0.12
N VAL A 338 -7.55 -11.25 -0.94
CA VAL A 338 -6.61 -11.47 -2.04
C VAL A 338 -5.73 -10.23 -2.23
N ILE A 339 -4.41 -10.43 -2.30
CA ILE A 339 -3.44 -9.42 -2.71
C ILE A 339 -2.68 -9.96 -3.92
N GLN A 340 -2.93 -9.42 -5.12
CA GLN A 340 -2.36 -9.98 -6.35
C GLN A 340 -1.81 -8.97 -7.36
N SER A 341 -0.72 -9.34 -8.04
CA SER A 341 -0.13 -8.54 -9.13
C SER A 341 0.19 -7.08 -8.74
N ASN A 342 0.45 -6.80 -7.46
CA ASN A 342 0.81 -5.45 -6.99
C ASN A 342 2.34 -5.24 -7.01
N LEU A 343 2.75 -4.00 -7.28
CA LEU A 343 4.12 -3.53 -7.01
C LEU A 343 4.11 -2.70 -5.73
N VAL A 344 4.80 -3.18 -4.69
CA VAL A 344 4.91 -2.47 -3.41
C VAL A 344 6.37 -2.13 -3.17
N ALA A 345 6.65 -0.86 -2.91
CA ALA A 345 8.02 -0.38 -2.79
C ALA A 345 8.24 0.68 -1.71
N SER A 346 9.49 0.75 -1.26
CA SER A 346 10.01 1.81 -0.38
C SER A 346 9.25 1.95 0.93
N CYS A 347 8.85 0.82 1.53
CA CYS A 347 8.16 0.76 2.81
C CYS A 347 9.17 0.60 3.93
N SER A 348 9.11 1.45 4.96
CA SER A 348 9.98 1.32 6.13
C SER A 348 9.64 0.09 6.96
N ASP A 349 8.50 -0.54 6.70
CA ASP A 349 8.05 -1.79 7.30
C ASP A 349 7.63 -2.82 6.23
N ALA A 350 6.80 -3.80 6.61
CA ALA A 350 6.29 -4.83 5.72
C ALA A 350 5.65 -4.21 4.47
N GLY A 351 6.00 -4.77 3.30
CA GLY A 351 5.31 -4.43 2.06
C GLY A 351 3.90 -5.01 2.06
N ILE A 352 3.75 -6.25 2.51
CA ILE A 352 2.46 -6.91 2.71
C ILE A 352 2.39 -7.46 4.14
N TYR A 353 1.29 -7.19 4.83
CA TYR A 353 1.06 -7.66 6.19
C TYR A 353 -0.23 -8.46 6.31
N LEU A 354 -0.17 -9.64 6.94
CA LEU A 354 -1.32 -10.49 7.26
C LEU A 354 -1.46 -10.55 8.78
N ASN A 355 -2.52 -9.97 9.33
CA ASN A 355 -2.70 -9.81 10.77
C ASN A 355 -4.10 -10.26 11.20
N GLY A 356 -4.22 -11.50 11.65
CA GLY A 356 -5.51 -12.15 11.87
C GLY A 356 -6.27 -12.39 10.56
N ALA A 357 -5.58 -12.63 9.45
CA ALA A 357 -6.15 -12.76 8.12
C ALA A 357 -6.23 -14.23 7.67
N ALA A 358 -7.41 -14.82 7.66
CA ALA A 358 -7.61 -16.23 7.34
C ALA A 358 -7.80 -16.48 5.84
N ARG A 359 -7.31 -17.63 5.37
CA ARG A 359 -7.49 -18.14 3.99
C ARG A 359 -7.12 -17.12 2.92
N SER A 360 -6.07 -16.34 3.19
CA SER A 360 -5.59 -15.28 2.33
C SER A 360 -4.89 -15.86 1.09
N GLN A 361 -4.93 -15.13 -0.02
CA GLN A 361 -4.11 -15.42 -1.20
C GLN A 361 -3.21 -14.23 -1.50
N VAL A 362 -1.91 -14.46 -1.60
CA VAL A 362 -0.91 -13.43 -1.94
C VAL A 362 -0.13 -13.91 -3.16
N LEU A 363 -0.52 -13.41 -4.33
CA LEU A 363 -0.14 -13.99 -5.62
C LEU A 363 0.63 -13.00 -6.49
N HIS A 364 1.79 -13.39 -6.99
CA HIS A 364 2.49 -12.64 -8.03
C HIS A 364 2.71 -11.16 -7.71
N ASN A 365 3.05 -10.80 -6.47
CA ASN A 365 3.42 -9.43 -6.12
C ASN A 365 4.95 -9.23 -6.25
N THR A 366 5.36 -8.01 -6.56
CA THR A 366 6.77 -7.59 -6.53
C THR A 366 6.96 -6.61 -5.37
N LEU A 367 7.80 -6.96 -4.40
CA LEU A 367 8.12 -6.15 -3.22
C LEU A 367 9.58 -5.72 -3.28
N LEU A 368 9.84 -4.41 -3.30
CA LEU A 368 11.19 -3.84 -3.41
C LEU A 368 11.45 -2.83 -2.29
N ASP A 369 12.60 -2.88 -1.63
CA ASP A 369 12.89 -1.95 -0.54
C ASP A 369 11.77 -1.95 0.53
N THR A 370 11.43 -3.13 1.03
CA THR A 370 10.49 -3.36 2.15
C THR A 370 11.09 -4.42 3.09
N SER A 371 10.51 -4.68 4.26
CA SER A 371 10.93 -5.85 5.05
C SER A 371 10.40 -7.19 4.48
N GLY A 372 9.55 -7.13 3.44
CA GLY A 372 8.97 -8.26 2.75
C GLY A 372 7.50 -8.50 3.11
N ILE A 373 7.13 -9.78 3.28
CA ILE A 373 5.78 -10.22 3.64
C ILE A 373 5.82 -10.76 5.07
N GLU A 374 4.97 -10.23 5.95
CA GLU A 374 4.87 -10.70 7.33
C GLU A 374 3.47 -11.21 7.61
N ALA A 375 3.37 -12.39 8.23
CA ALA A 375 2.12 -12.92 8.76
C ALA A 375 2.23 -13.14 10.26
N ARG A 376 1.23 -12.66 11.01
CA ARG A 376 1.20 -12.70 12.47
C ARG A 376 -0.10 -13.27 13.01
N PHE A 377 0.02 -13.97 14.14
CA PHE A 377 -1.05 -14.58 14.92
C PHE A 377 -1.64 -15.84 14.29
N ALA A 378 -2.14 -16.75 15.14
CA ALA A 378 -2.72 -18.04 14.73
C ALA A 378 -3.91 -17.91 13.76
N GLY A 379 -4.62 -16.77 13.77
CA GLY A 379 -5.70 -16.50 12.81
C GLY A 379 -5.22 -16.22 11.38
N SER A 380 -3.93 -15.95 11.19
CA SER A 380 -3.36 -15.68 9.86
C SER A 380 -3.00 -16.96 9.14
N THR A 381 -3.73 -17.23 8.05
CA THR A 381 -3.51 -18.38 7.18
C THR A 381 -3.59 -17.97 5.72
N GLY A 382 -2.81 -18.62 4.85
CA GLY A 382 -2.92 -18.34 3.42
C GLY A 382 -1.88 -18.98 2.52
N ASP A 383 -2.12 -18.80 1.23
CA ASP A 383 -1.27 -19.23 0.13
C ASP A 383 -0.45 -18.05 -0.38
N ILE A 384 0.87 -18.18 -0.33
CA ILE A 384 1.81 -17.16 -0.82
C ILE A 384 2.53 -17.77 -2.01
N GLU A 385 2.21 -17.30 -3.23
CA GLU A 385 2.65 -17.96 -4.45
C GLU A 385 3.15 -17.00 -5.53
N GLY A 386 4.26 -17.37 -6.16
CA GLY A 386 4.76 -16.67 -7.35
C GLY A 386 5.29 -15.25 -7.11
N ASN A 387 5.57 -14.86 -5.87
CA ASN A 387 5.99 -13.49 -5.53
C ASN A 387 7.51 -13.27 -5.74
N LEU A 388 7.89 -12.04 -6.06
CA LEU A 388 9.26 -11.55 -5.97
C LEU A 388 9.39 -10.62 -4.77
N VAL A 389 10.24 -10.95 -3.81
CA VAL A 389 10.36 -10.23 -2.55
C VAL A 389 11.83 -9.89 -2.28
N ASP A 390 12.21 -8.62 -2.45
CA ASP A 390 13.50 -8.11 -1.99
C ASP A 390 13.45 -7.87 -0.47
N GLY A 391 13.30 -8.97 0.25
CA GLY A 391 12.98 -9.09 1.67
C GLY A 391 12.60 -10.53 1.99
N GLN A 392 12.08 -10.78 3.19
CA GLN A 392 11.72 -12.12 3.63
C GLN A 392 10.21 -12.37 3.61
N ILE A 393 9.81 -13.64 3.65
CA ILE A 393 8.44 -14.04 3.99
C ILE A 393 8.52 -14.66 5.38
N VAL A 394 7.86 -14.04 6.36
CA VAL A 394 8.06 -14.36 7.78
C VAL A 394 6.72 -14.74 8.42
N GLN A 395 6.74 -15.84 9.18
CA GLN A 395 5.62 -16.31 10.00
C GLN A 395 5.95 -16.07 11.47
N ARG A 396 5.03 -15.47 12.21
CA ARG A 396 5.20 -15.17 13.64
C ARG A 396 3.92 -15.42 14.42
N ASP A 397 4.08 -15.61 15.72
CA ASP A 397 2.98 -15.70 16.68
C ASP A 397 1.93 -16.76 16.31
N GLY A 398 2.35 -17.86 15.67
CA GLY A 398 1.48 -18.98 15.28
C GLY A 398 0.85 -18.90 13.89
N ALA A 399 1.21 -17.91 13.05
CA ALA A 399 0.71 -17.82 11.68
C ALA A 399 1.15 -19.01 10.80
N LEU A 400 0.27 -19.48 9.91
CA LEU A 400 0.49 -20.66 9.06
C LEU A 400 0.34 -20.33 7.57
N LEU A 401 1.45 -20.35 6.83
CA LEU A 401 1.48 -20.06 5.40
C LEU A 401 1.90 -21.27 4.59
N ARG A 402 1.28 -21.45 3.41
CA ARG A 402 1.78 -22.36 2.38
C ARG A 402 2.53 -21.56 1.34
N LEU A 403 3.84 -21.77 1.24
CA LEU A 403 4.72 -21.05 0.32
C LEU A 403 4.97 -21.87 -0.94
N ARG A 404 4.83 -21.27 -2.12
CA ARG A 404 5.11 -21.92 -3.41
C ARG A 404 5.77 -20.96 -4.40
N GLU A 405 6.86 -21.39 -5.01
CA GLU A 405 7.50 -20.66 -6.13
C GLU A 405 7.74 -19.16 -5.88
N ASN A 406 8.01 -18.76 -4.63
CA ASN A 406 8.42 -17.39 -4.31
C ASN A 406 9.93 -17.25 -4.43
N ARG A 407 10.41 -16.09 -4.88
CA ARG A 407 11.83 -15.75 -4.81
C ARG A 407 12.03 -14.61 -3.82
N THR A 408 12.78 -14.89 -2.77
CA THR A 408 13.04 -13.96 -1.65
C THR A 408 14.52 -13.59 -1.58
N THR A 409 14.83 -12.48 -0.91
CA THR A 409 16.19 -12.19 -0.44
C THR A 409 16.33 -12.71 0.99
N VAL A 410 17.35 -13.54 1.25
CA VAL A 410 17.63 -14.08 2.60
C VAL A 410 18.11 -12.97 3.55
N ALA A 411 17.81 -13.07 4.85
CA ALA A 411 18.13 -12.03 5.83
C ALA A 411 19.62 -11.68 5.81
N ALA A 412 20.49 -12.70 5.86
CA ALA A 412 21.93 -12.52 5.92
C ALA A 412 22.47 -11.66 4.75
N ALA A 413 21.88 -11.76 3.56
CA ALA A 413 22.24 -10.94 2.41
C ALA A 413 21.89 -9.46 2.63
N LEU A 414 20.73 -9.17 3.22
CA LEU A 414 20.30 -7.79 3.53
C LEU A 414 21.22 -7.12 4.56
N PHE A 415 21.70 -7.88 5.55
CA PHE A 415 22.64 -7.38 6.57
C PHE A 415 24.02 -6.99 6.01
N VAL A 416 24.34 -7.40 4.80
CA VAL A 416 25.58 -7.02 4.09
C VAL A 416 25.27 -6.20 2.82
N GLY A 417 24.06 -5.66 2.68
CA GLY A 417 23.66 -4.78 1.58
C GLY A 417 23.46 -5.47 0.23
N GLN A 418 23.21 -6.78 0.21
CA GLN A 418 22.98 -7.54 -1.00
C GLN A 418 21.49 -7.74 -1.29
N HIS A 419 21.08 -7.33 -2.51
CA HIS A 419 19.70 -7.37 -3.00
C HIS A 419 19.58 -8.18 -4.30
N PRO A 420 19.71 -9.51 -4.27
CA PRO A 420 19.68 -10.36 -5.47
C PRO A 420 18.35 -10.28 -6.24
N VAL A 421 17.21 -10.09 -5.57
CA VAL A 421 15.92 -9.89 -6.25
C VAL A 421 15.92 -8.54 -6.97
N ARG A 422 16.39 -7.47 -6.33
CA ARG A 422 16.47 -6.14 -6.96
C ARG A 422 17.43 -6.13 -8.15
N ARG A 423 18.52 -6.90 -8.11
CA ARG A 423 19.49 -7.05 -9.21
C ARG A 423 18.91 -7.69 -10.48
N LEU A 424 17.71 -8.28 -10.42
CA LEU A 424 16.99 -8.73 -11.62
C LEU A 424 16.56 -7.55 -12.51
N PHE A 425 16.51 -6.34 -11.95
CA PHE A 425 15.97 -5.14 -12.58
C PHE A 425 17.04 -4.11 -12.90
N SER A 426 16.87 -3.40 -14.01
CA SER A 426 17.61 -2.18 -14.31
C SER A 426 17.22 -1.07 -13.33
N THR A 427 18.20 -0.26 -12.95
CA THR A 427 18.08 0.88 -12.04
C THR A 427 18.10 2.21 -12.79
N ASP A 428 18.20 2.18 -14.12
CA ASP A 428 18.72 3.30 -14.89
C ASP A 428 17.60 4.01 -15.67
N GLY A 429 17.39 5.28 -15.34
CA GLY A 429 16.57 6.22 -16.09
C GLY A 429 15.19 5.68 -16.51
N ALA A 430 14.88 5.75 -17.81
CA ALA A 430 13.58 5.36 -18.36
C ALA A 430 13.31 3.84 -18.34
N ALA A 431 14.33 3.02 -18.07
CA ALA A 431 14.31 1.57 -18.01
C ALA A 431 14.26 1.02 -16.57
N VAL A 432 14.00 1.88 -15.57
CA VAL A 432 13.79 1.44 -14.18
C VAL A 432 12.78 0.28 -14.16
N LEU A 433 13.16 -0.82 -13.49
CA LEU A 433 12.40 -2.08 -13.41
C LEU A 433 12.26 -2.90 -14.69
N ALA A 434 12.97 -2.57 -15.78
CA ALA A 434 13.16 -3.50 -16.89
C ALA A 434 14.01 -4.69 -16.44
N TRP A 435 13.74 -5.90 -16.94
CA TRP A 435 14.56 -7.07 -16.63
C TRP A 435 15.97 -6.93 -17.21
N ARG A 436 17.01 -7.20 -16.41
CA ARG A 436 18.41 -7.25 -16.90
C ARG A 436 18.73 -8.54 -17.68
N GLY A 437 17.81 -9.50 -17.69
CA GLY A 437 17.95 -10.80 -18.36
C GLY A 437 16.60 -11.51 -18.43
N ALA A 438 16.60 -12.82 -18.64
CA ALA A 438 15.36 -13.59 -18.61
C ALA A 438 14.70 -13.51 -17.22
N PRO A 439 13.40 -13.18 -17.13
CA PRO A 439 12.70 -13.15 -15.84
C PRO A 439 12.65 -14.56 -15.24
N PRO A 440 12.78 -14.72 -13.91
CA PRO A 440 12.48 -15.99 -13.27
C PRO A 440 11.01 -16.33 -13.53
N ARG A 441 10.75 -17.55 -13.99
CA ARG A 441 9.41 -18.02 -14.32
C ARG A 441 8.95 -19.09 -13.35
N ARG A 442 7.63 -19.22 -13.28
CA ARG A 442 6.96 -20.34 -12.65
C ARG A 442 7.28 -21.64 -13.37
N THR A 443 7.24 -22.73 -12.62
CA THR A 443 7.34 -24.10 -13.13
C THR A 443 5.96 -24.75 -13.26
N ALA A 444 4.98 -24.33 -12.46
CA ALA A 444 3.60 -24.77 -12.60
C ALA A 444 2.75 -23.79 -13.45
N PRO A 445 1.70 -24.28 -14.14
CA PRO A 445 0.77 -23.43 -14.86
C PRO A 445 0.15 -22.37 -13.96
N THR A 446 0.17 -21.14 -14.42
CA THR A 446 -0.41 -19.98 -13.71
C THR A 446 -1.90 -19.91 -14.01
N PRO A 447 -2.76 -19.71 -13.00
CA PRO A 447 -4.16 -19.38 -13.23
C PRO A 447 -4.29 -18.14 -14.13
N ALA A 448 -5.40 -18.03 -14.87
CA ALA A 448 -5.66 -16.88 -15.75
C ALA A 448 -5.87 -15.60 -14.92
N LEU A 449 -4.77 -14.95 -14.54
CA LEU A 449 -4.72 -13.72 -13.76
C LEU A 449 -3.97 -12.65 -14.56
N PRO A 450 -4.50 -11.41 -14.64
CA PRO A 450 -3.79 -10.33 -15.28
C PRO A 450 -2.56 -9.92 -14.46
N ASP A 451 -1.52 -9.47 -15.14
CA ASP A 451 -0.36 -8.84 -14.51
C ASP A 451 -0.66 -7.38 -14.12
N LEU A 452 0.29 -6.69 -13.50
CA LEU A 452 0.19 -5.28 -13.07
C LEU A 452 -0.26 -4.34 -14.20
N CYS A 453 0.19 -4.60 -15.43
CA CYS A 453 -0.13 -3.81 -16.61
C CYS A 453 -1.42 -4.30 -17.31
N ALA A 454 -2.21 -5.13 -16.64
CA ALA A 454 -3.41 -5.78 -17.17
C ALA A 454 -3.13 -6.64 -18.42
N ALA A 455 -1.89 -7.09 -18.63
CA ALA A 455 -1.58 -8.04 -19.68
C ALA A 455 -1.93 -9.46 -19.21
N ALA A 456 -2.38 -10.29 -20.15
CA ALA A 456 -2.53 -11.72 -19.89
C ALA A 456 -1.15 -12.34 -19.64
N ARG A 457 -1.07 -13.19 -18.63
CA ARG A 457 0.15 -13.95 -18.34
C ARG A 457 0.23 -15.19 -19.23
N PRO A 458 1.43 -15.60 -19.67
CA PRO A 458 1.63 -16.91 -20.28
C PRO A 458 1.41 -18.02 -19.24
N GLN A 459 1.26 -19.27 -19.68
CA GLN A 459 1.09 -20.42 -18.77
C GLN A 459 2.20 -20.50 -17.71
N LEU A 460 3.44 -20.24 -18.10
CA LEU A 460 4.59 -20.15 -17.20
C LEU A 460 4.92 -18.67 -16.97
N ALA A 461 4.12 -18.02 -16.13
CA ALA A 461 4.25 -16.59 -15.84
C ALA A 461 5.61 -16.27 -15.19
N ALA A 462 6.09 -15.06 -15.43
CA ALA A 462 7.15 -14.48 -14.61
C ALA A 462 6.71 -14.41 -13.15
N LEU A 463 7.66 -14.66 -12.24
CA LEU A 463 7.45 -14.36 -10.83
C LEU A 463 7.27 -12.85 -10.66
N GLY A 464 6.40 -12.46 -9.73
CA GLY A 464 6.12 -11.07 -9.41
C GLY A 464 5.05 -10.41 -10.28
N ALA A 465 4.95 -9.10 -10.12
CA ALA A 465 3.81 -8.28 -10.52
C ALA A 465 3.58 -8.16 -12.03
N PHE A 466 4.61 -8.27 -12.87
CA PHE A 466 4.52 -7.98 -14.30
C PHE A 466 5.35 -8.94 -15.14
N GLU A 467 4.89 -9.22 -16.36
CA GLU A 467 5.75 -9.83 -17.39
C GLU A 467 6.73 -8.79 -17.94
N ASP A 468 6.22 -7.60 -18.23
CA ASP A 468 6.96 -6.49 -18.80
C ASP A 468 6.32 -5.15 -18.37
N LEU A 469 7.01 -4.42 -17.52
CA LEU A 469 6.51 -3.15 -16.97
C LEU A 469 6.31 -2.08 -18.05
N ALA A 470 7.04 -2.13 -19.17
CA ALA A 470 6.88 -1.15 -20.24
C ALA A 470 5.47 -1.16 -20.84
N ARG A 471 4.76 -2.30 -20.76
CA ARG A 471 3.38 -2.46 -21.24
C ARG A 471 2.37 -1.62 -20.48
N CYS A 472 2.67 -1.18 -19.26
CA CYS A 472 1.81 -0.28 -18.50
C CYS A 472 1.60 1.06 -19.23
N ARG A 473 2.60 1.52 -20.01
CA ARG A 473 2.55 2.78 -20.77
C ARG A 473 1.60 2.74 -21.97
N HIS A 474 1.38 1.58 -22.55
CA HIS A 474 0.69 1.43 -23.84
C HIS A 474 -0.83 1.29 -23.72
N LYS A 475 -1.39 1.21 -22.51
CA LYS A 475 -2.84 1.03 -22.29
C LYS A 475 -3.59 2.28 -21.85
N ALA A 476 -2.95 3.45 -21.85
CA ALA A 476 -3.61 4.72 -21.61
C ALA A 476 -4.30 5.25 -22.89
N ALA A 477 -5.37 4.60 -23.36
CA ALA A 477 -6.47 5.18 -24.16
C ALA A 477 -7.40 4.08 -24.71
N PRO A 478 -8.70 4.36 -24.95
CA PRO A 478 -9.51 5.52 -24.53
C PRO A 478 -10.30 5.28 -23.23
#